data_AF-A0A8S2ED86-F1
#
_entry.id   AF-A0A8S2ED86-F1
#
_cell.length_a   1.000
_cell.length_b   1.000
_cell.length_c   1.000
_cell.angle_alpha   90.00
_cell.angle_beta   90.00
_cell.angle_gamma   90.00
#
_symmetry.space_group_name_H-M   'P 1'
#
loop_
_entity.id
_entity.type
_entity.pdbx_description
1 polymer ?
#
loop_
_entity_poly.entity_id
_entity_poly.type
_entity_poly.pdbx_seq_one_letter_code
_entity_poly.pdbx_strand_id
1 'polypeptide(L)'
;MSDAVSENVYIKPVQVTYDIDWNMLNKKLYFPLSLLSTFTVRCLLYPFTLVRTRLQVQVQQSIYNGTWDALKTTVKLEGFNSLYRGFWIYSYHLIPGILYITTFEATRLQASNISSNTYIKSAVGG
;
A
#
# COMPACT_ATOMS: atom_id res chain seq x y z
N MET A 1 -43.60 40.04 -16.61
CA MET A 1 -43.29 40.51 -17.98
C MET A 1 -42.12 41.46 -17.84
N SER A 2 -40.86 41.09 -17.96
CA SER A 2 -40.17 39.85 -18.32
C SER A 2 -38.82 39.99 -17.61
N ASP A 3 -38.34 38.97 -16.93
CA ASP A 3 -37.32 38.06 -17.48
C ASP A 3 -36.20 38.76 -18.23
N ALA A 4 -34.98 38.42 -17.80
CA ALA A 4 -33.68 38.84 -18.29
C ALA A 4 -33.27 40.24 -17.80
N VAL A 5 -32.11 40.41 -17.14
CA VAL A 5 -30.82 40.01 -17.65
C VAL A 5 -29.81 39.86 -16.50
N SER A 6 -29.12 38.71 -16.52
CA SER A 6 -27.84 38.39 -15.87
C SER A 6 -27.88 38.20 -14.35
N GLU A 7 -28.00 37.00 -13.77
CA GLU A 7 -27.37 35.71 -14.13
C GLU A 7 -25.93 35.88 -14.63
N ASN A 8 -25.00 36.00 -13.68
CA ASN A 8 -23.77 35.21 -13.64
C ASN A 8 -22.79 35.79 -12.61
N VAL A 9 -23.07 35.49 -11.34
CA VAL A 9 -22.01 35.36 -10.32
C VAL A 9 -21.28 34.05 -10.63
N TYR A 10 -20.53 34.01 -11.74
CA TYR A 10 -19.49 33.00 -11.93
C TYR A 10 -18.30 33.44 -11.09
N ILE A 11 -18.34 33.11 -9.80
CA ILE A 11 -17.11 32.90 -9.04
C ILE A 11 -16.46 31.70 -9.74
N LYS A 12 -15.56 31.97 -10.69
CA LYS A 12 -14.68 30.93 -11.22
C LYS A 12 -14.00 30.33 -9.99
N PRO A 13 -14.20 29.05 -9.65
CA PRO A 13 -13.58 28.50 -8.46
C PRO A 13 -12.08 28.74 -8.60
N VAL A 14 -11.48 29.37 -7.60
CA VAL A 14 -10.03 29.43 -7.47
C VAL A 14 -9.61 27.97 -7.27
N GLN A 15 -9.34 27.30 -8.39
CA GLN A 15 -8.65 26.04 -8.42
C GLN A 15 -7.24 26.38 -7.99
N VAL A 16 -6.97 26.35 -6.68
CA VAL A 16 -5.60 26.14 -6.20
C VAL A 16 -5.26 24.68 -6.52
N THR A 17 -5.24 24.35 -7.80
CA THR A 17 -4.57 23.15 -8.28
C THR A 17 -3.11 23.47 -8.06
N TYR A 18 -2.57 23.03 -6.94
CA TYR A 18 -1.23 22.50 -6.99
C TYR A 18 -1.32 21.38 -8.03
N ASP A 19 -1.06 21.70 -9.30
CA ASP A 19 -0.77 20.70 -10.30
C ASP A 19 0.56 20.10 -9.83
N ILE A 20 0.46 19.16 -8.87
CA ILE A 20 1.55 18.28 -8.47
C ILE A 20 1.74 17.40 -9.68
N ASP A 21 2.42 17.97 -10.66
CA ASP A 21 2.69 17.32 -11.91
C ASP A 21 3.63 16.18 -11.56
N TRP A 22 3.26 14.96 -11.93
CA TRP A 22 4.07 13.78 -11.66
C TRP A 22 5.49 13.90 -12.23
N ASN A 23 5.70 14.85 -13.14
CA ASN A 23 6.98 15.20 -13.75
C ASN A 23 7.91 16.02 -12.83
N MET A 24 7.39 16.63 -11.76
CA MET A 24 8.22 17.29 -10.74
C MET A 24 8.93 16.26 -9.83
N LEU A 25 8.36 15.06 -9.72
CA LEU A 25 8.94 13.95 -8.97
C LEU A 25 9.75 13.07 -9.91
N ASN A 26 11.04 12.87 -9.61
CA ASN A 26 11.88 11.96 -10.38
C ASN A 26 11.43 10.51 -10.16
N LYS A 27 10.45 10.05 -10.95
CA LYS A 27 9.81 8.73 -10.84
C LYS A 27 10.82 7.59 -10.77
N LYS A 28 11.91 7.70 -11.55
CA LYS A 28 13.00 6.71 -11.60
C LYS A 28 13.80 6.62 -10.30
N LEU A 29 13.84 7.69 -9.51
CA LEU A 29 14.56 7.73 -8.23
C LEU A 29 13.64 7.38 -7.05
N TYR A 30 12.39 7.83 -7.09
CA TYR A 30 11.42 7.56 -6.01
C TYR A 30 10.96 6.11 -5.96
N PHE A 31 10.79 5.45 -7.11
CA PHE A 31 10.34 4.06 -7.15
C PHE A 31 11.31 3.09 -6.42
N PRO A 32 12.63 3.08 -6.71
CA PRO A 32 13.56 2.22 -5.98
C PRO A 32 13.72 2.64 -4.51
N LEU A 33 13.63 3.94 -4.18
CA LEU A 33 13.66 4.41 -2.79
C LEU A 33 12.49 3.85 -1.98
N SER A 34 11.27 3.88 -2.53
CA SER A 34 10.10 3.29 -1.88
C SER A 34 10.24 1.78 -1.70
N LEU A 35 10.75 1.06 -2.71
CA LEU A 35 10.97 -0.38 -2.61
C LEU A 35 11.99 -0.71 -1.51
N LEU A 36 13.12 0.01 -1.47
CA LEU A 36 14.15 -0.19 -0.46
C LEU A 36 13.63 0.13 0.95
N SER A 37 12.93 1.25 1.11
CA SER A 37 12.32 1.62 2.38
C SER A 37 11.36 0.54 2.87
N THR A 38 10.48 0.08 1.98
CA THR A 38 9.49 -0.94 2.36
C THR A 38 10.14 -2.29 2.64
N PHE A 39 11.22 -2.63 1.94
CA PHE A 39 12.02 -3.83 2.21
C PHE A 39 12.68 -3.76 3.59
N THR A 40 13.36 -2.65 3.92
CA THR A 40 13.99 -2.44 5.23
C THR A 40 12.98 -2.53 6.37
N VAL A 41 11.81 -1.89 6.23
CA VAL A 41 10.73 -1.98 7.22
C VAL A 41 10.30 -3.44 7.40
N ARG A 42 10.14 -4.22 6.32
CA ARG A 42 9.75 -5.64 6.42
C ARG A 42 10.82 -6.50 7.06
N CYS A 43 12.10 -6.28 6.78
CA CYS A 43 13.20 -6.99 7.45
C CYS A 43 13.17 -6.78 8.96
N LEU A 44 12.91 -5.54 9.41
CA LEU A 44 12.83 -5.20 10.83
C LEU A 44 11.55 -5.73 11.51
N LEU A 45 10.41 -5.69 10.81
CA LEU A 45 9.12 -6.16 11.35
C LEU A 45 8.99 -7.69 11.34
N TYR A 46 9.69 -8.39 10.45
CA TYR A 46 9.58 -9.85 10.32
C TYR A 46 9.82 -10.63 11.63
N PRO A 47 10.88 -10.38 12.42
CA PRO A 47 11.08 -11.08 13.69
C PRO A 47 9.95 -10.81 14.68
N PHE A 48 9.38 -9.60 14.69
CA PHE A 48 8.24 -9.26 15.55
C PHE A 48 6.98 -10.03 15.15
N THR A 49 6.69 -10.09 13.85
CA THR A 49 5.59 -10.90 13.30
C THR A 49 5.76 -12.37 13.67
N LEU A 50 6.96 -12.93 13.58
CA LEU A 50 7.22 -14.33 13.96
C LEU A 50 7.03 -14.60 15.46
N VAL A 51 7.48 -13.69 16.32
CA VAL A 51 7.28 -13.86 17.77
C VAL A 51 5.79 -13.81 18.10
N ARG A 52 5.05 -12.88 17.46
CA ARG A 52 3.60 -12.79 17.63
C ARG A 52 2.89 -14.07 17.18
N THR A 53 3.24 -14.61 16.01
CA THR A 53 2.61 -15.85 15.53
C THR A 53 2.95 -17.04 16.41
N ARG A 54 4.19 -17.17 16.89
CA ARG A 54 4.56 -18.22 17.85
C ARG A 54 3.81 -18.12 19.17
N LEU A 55 3.66 -16.89 19.69
CA LEU A 55 2.89 -16.65 20.91
C LEU A 55 1.39 -16.96 20.72
N GLN A 56 0.84 -16.68 19.53
CA GLN A 56 -0.56 -17.00 19.19
C GLN A 56 -0.80 -18.50 18.97
N VAL A 57 0.17 -19.22 18.39
CA VAL A 57 0.11 -20.68 18.18
C VAL A 57 0.24 -21.45 19.49
N GLN A 58 0.74 -20.82 20.54
CA GLN A 58 0.83 -21.42 21.87
C GLN A 58 -0.55 -21.43 22.55
N VAL A 59 -1.35 -22.47 22.26
CA VAL A 59 -2.73 -22.59 22.76
C VAL A 59 -2.80 -23.13 24.21
N GLN A 60 -1.83 -23.93 24.67
CA GLN A 60 -2.05 -24.79 25.84
C GLN A 60 -1.02 -24.69 26.99
N GLN A 61 0.17 -24.11 26.79
CA GLN A 61 1.17 -23.98 27.88
C GLN A 61 1.84 -22.62 27.85
N SER A 62 1.94 -21.91 28.97
CA SER A 62 2.65 -20.62 29.09
C SER A 62 4.18 -20.79 29.03
N ILE A 63 4.70 -21.33 27.91
CA ILE A 63 6.13 -21.60 27.73
C ILE A 63 6.92 -20.29 27.71
N TYR A 64 6.29 -19.18 27.28
CA TYR A 64 6.88 -17.85 27.24
C TYR A 64 6.11 -16.89 28.15
N ASN A 65 6.84 -16.20 29.05
CA ASN A 65 6.27 -15.19 29.95
C ASN A 65 6.02 -13.83 29.26
N GLY A 66 6.49 -13.67 28.03
CA GLY A 66 6.27 -12.47 27.22
C GLY A 66 6.96 -12.53 25.85
N THR A 67 6.71 -11.51 25.03
CA THR A 67 7.26 -11.37 23.67
C THR A 67 8.79 -11.42 23.64
N TRP A 68 9.44 -10.75 24.60
CA TRP A 68 10.91 -10.70 24.65
C TRP A 68 11.53 -12.04 25.09
N ASP A 69 10.87 -12.73 26.01
CA ASP A 69 11.28 -14.05 26.51
C ASP A 69 11.15 -15.11 25.40
N ALA A 70 10.05 -15.06 24.63
CA ALA A 70 9.86 -15.87 23.43
C ALA A 70 10.94 -15.64 22.37
N LEU A 71 11.29 -14.38 22.10
CA LEU A 71 12.33 -14.02 21.13
C LEU A 71 13.69 -14.57 21.57
N LYS A 72 14.10 -14.30 22.81
CA LYS A 72 15.39 -14.73 23.36
C LYS A 72 15.50 -16.26 23.39
N THR A 73 14.45 -16.94 23.81
CA THR A 73 14.41 -18.41 23.87
C THR A 73 14.44 -19.03 22.47
N THR A 74 13.71 -18.46 21.51
CA THR A 74 13.73 -18.91 20.11
C THR A 74 15.14 -18.76 19.51
N VAL A 75 15.80 -17.62 19.71
CA VAL A 75 17.18 -17.40 19.22
C VAL A 75 18.17 -18.35 19.88
N LYS A 76 18.00 -18.63 21.18
CA LYS A 76 18.89 -19.53 21.92
C LYS A 76 18.73 -21.00 21.52
N LEU A 77 17.51 -21.43 21.20
CA LEU A 77 17.20 -22.83 20.87
C LEU A 77 17.39 -23.15 19.38
N GLU A 78 16.93 -22.26 18.49
CA GLU A 78 16.90 -22.52 17.04
C GLU A 78 17.90 -21.66 16.25
N GLY A 79 18.54 -20.67 16.89
CA GLY A 79 19.50 -19.77 16.27
C GLY A 79 18.87 -18.60 15.50
N PHE A 80 19.70 -17.66 15.06
CA PHE A 80 19.26 -16.43 14.37
C PHE A 80 18.62 -16.70 13.00
N ASN A 81 19.01 -17.78 12.32
CA ASN A 81 18.47 -18.13 11.01
C ASN A 81 17.00 -18.59 11.07
N SER A 82 16.56 -19.10 12.23
CA SER A 82 15.16 -19.48 12.46
C SER A 82 14.21 -18.26 12.42
N LEU A 83 14.71 -17.07 12.77
CA LEU A 83 13.96 -15.82 12.71
C LEU A 83 13.71 -15.33 11.28
N TYR A 84 14.35 -15.91 10.26
CA TYR A 84 14.14 -15.56 8.85
C TYR A 84 13.49 -16.69 8.04
N ARG A 85 13.23 -17.86 8.67
CA ARG A 85 12.49 -18.97 8.04
C ARG A 85 11.07 -18.51 7.72
N GLY A 86 10.77 -18.32 6.43
CA GLY A 86 9.47 -17.85 5.93
C GLY A 86 9.44 -16.40 5.40
N PHE A 87 10.55 -15.66 5.48
CA PHE A 87 10.62 -14.27 4.99
C PHE A 87 10.27 -14.16 3.50
N TRP A 88 10.67 -15.16 2.70
CA TRP A 88 10.34 -15.23 1.29
C TRP A 88 8.84 -15.38 1.05
N ILE A 89 8.16 -16.28 1.77
CA ILE A 89 6.70 -16.43 1.70
C ILE A 89 6.02 -15.10 2.05
N TYR A 90 6.47 -14.45 3.13
CA TYR A 90 5.95 -13.15 3.54
C TYR A 90 6.16 -12.06 2.48
N SER A 91 7.29 -12.09 1.77
CA SER A 91 7.58 -11.17 0.67
C SER A 91 6.70 -11.43 -0.56
N TYR A 92 6.47 -12.70 -0.90
CA TYR A 92 5.63 -13.09 -2.04
C TYR A 92 4.15 -12.77 -1.85
N HIS A 93 3.68 -12.67 -0.60
CA HIS A 93 2.30 -12.33 -0.27
C HIS A 93 1.81 -11.02 -0.91
N LEU A 94 2.71 -10.09 -1.22
CA LEU A 94 2.37 -8.77 -1.77
C LEU A 94 2.13 -8.78 -3.28
N ILE A 95 2.66 -9.78 -3.98
CA ILE A 95 2.55 -9.90 -5.45
C ILE A 95 1.10 -9.82 -5.93
N PRO A 96 0.14 -10.61 -5.40
CA PRO A 96 -1.24 -10.55 -5.87
C PRO A 96 -1.88 -9.17 -5.68
N GLY A 97 -1.58 -8.46 -4.58
CA GLY A 97 -2.11 -7.11 -4.35
C GLY A 97 -1.58 -6.09 -5.36
N ILE A 98 -0.28 -6.14 -5.67
CA ILE A 98 0.34 -5.25 -6.68
C ILE A 98 -0.19 -5.56 -8.08
N LEU A 99 -0.32 -6.84 -8.42
CA LEU A 99 -0.88 -7.27 -9.71
C LEU A 99 -2.33 -6.80 -9.86
N TYR A 100 -3.16 -7.00 -8.84
CA TYR A 100 -4.56 -6.54 -8.85
C TYR A 100 -4.68 -5.04 -9.13
N ILE A 101 -3.94 -4.22 -8.37
CA ILE A 101 -3.96 -2.76 -8.53
C ILE A 101 -3.46 -2.37 -9.93
N THR A 102 -2.36 -2.98 -10.39
CA THR A 102 -1.77 -2.66 -11.70
C THR A 102 -2.72 -3.01 -12.84
N THR A 103 -3.35 -4.18 -12.78
CA THR A 103 -4.33 -4.62 -13.78
C THR A 103 -5.55 -3.71 -13.78
N PHE A 104 -6.10 -3.38 -12.60
CA PHE A 104 -7.22 -2.45 -12.48
C PHE A 104 -6.90 -1.07 -13.09
N GLU A 105 -5.73 -0.53 -12.75
CA GLU A 105 -5.23 0.74 -13.28
C GLU A 105 -5.07 0.70 -14.81
N ALA A 106 -4.46 -0.35 -15.36
CA ALA A 106 -4.29 -0.51 -16.79
C ALA A 106 -5.64 -0.57 -17.53
N THR A 107 -6.62 -1.32 -17.00
CA THR A 107 -7.96 -1.41 -17.57
C THR A 107 -8.69 -0.07 -17.49
N ARG A 108 -8.60 0.63 -16.36
CA ARG A 108 -9.18 1.97 -16.17
C ARG A 108 -8.65 2.99 -17.18
N LEU A 109 -7.35 2.95 -17.45
CA LEU A 109 -6.72 3.85 -18.43
C LEU A 109 -7.21 3.59 -19.86
N GLN A 110 -7.38 2.33 -20.25
CA GLN A 110 -7.92 1.98 -21.57
C GLN A 110 -9.39 2.42 -21.73
N ALA A 111 -10.21 2.19 -20.70
CA ALA A 111 -11.60 2.62 -20.70
C ALA A 111 -11.74 4.16 -20.79
N SER A 112 -10.83 4.91 -20.13
CA SER A 112 -10.78 6.37 -20.22
C SER A 112 -10.39 6.88 -21.61
N ASN A 113 -9.52 6.17 -22.33
CA ASN A 113 -9.12 6.52 -23.70
C ASN A 113 -10.21 6.23 -24.74
N ILE A 114 -11.06 5.22 -24.49
CA ILE A 114 -12.14 4.81 -25.41
C ILE A 114 -13.40 5.70 -25.28
N SER A 115 -13.68 6.24 -24.08
CA SER A 115 -14.91 7.00 -23.83
C SER A 115 -14.65 8.51 -23.79
N SER A 116 -15.13 9.27 -24.78
CA SER A 116 -15.12 10.75 -24.76
C SER A 116 -16.22 11.36 -23.88
N ASN A 117 -17.13 10.54 -23.34
CA ASN A 117 -18.32 11.00 -22.64
C ASN A 117 -18.10 10.98 -21.12
N THR A 118 -18.07 12.17 -20.50
CA THR A 118 -17.72 12.39 -19.08
C THR A 118 -18.56 11.57 -18.09
N TYR A 119 -19.83 11.31 -18.41
CA TYR A 119 -20.74 10.50 -17.58
C TYR A 119 -20.29 9.04 -17.43
N ILE A 120 -19.73 8.46 -18.49
CA ILE A 120 -19.27 7.06 -18.48
C ILE A 120 -17.94 6.95 -17.72
N LYS A 121 -17.12 8.00 -17.75
CA LYS A 121 -15.88 8.05 -16.95
C LYS A 121 -16.13 8.04 -15.45
N SER A 122 -17.15 8.78 -14.98
CA SER A 122 -17.55 8.78 -13.56
C SER A 122 -18.20 7.46 -13.12
N ALA A 123 -18.85 6.72 -14.01
CA ALA A 123 -19.47 5.43 -13.68
C ALA A 123 -18.46 4.27 -13.61
N VAL A 124 -17.39 4.32 -14.39
CA VAL A 124 -16.33 3.28 -14.41
C VAL A 124 -15.25 3.52 -13.35
N GLY A 125 -15.10 4.76 -12.87
CA GLY A 125 -14.14 5.13 -11.82
C GLY A 125 -14.73 5.27 -10.42
N GLY A 126 -16.03 4.99 -10.25
CA GLY A 126 -16.71 4.96 -8.95
C GLY A 126 -16.31 3.78 -8.10
#